data_AF-A0A954LQZ2-F1
#
_entry.id   AF-A0A954LQZ2-F1
#
_cell.length_a   1.000
_cell.length_b   1.000
_cell.length_c   1.000
_cell.angle_alpha   90.00
_cell.angle_beta   90.00
_cell.angle_gamma   90.00
#
_symmetry.space_group_name_H-M   'P 1'
#
loop_
_entity.id
_entity.type
_entity.pdbx_description
1 polymer ?
#
loop_
_entity_poly.entity_id
_entity_poly.type
_entity_poly.pdbx_seq_one_letter_code
_entity_poly.pdbx_strand_id
1 'polypeptide(L)'
;MSQKDTLKRRWSSLGHFALIGLVAGALTGCNYLLFAGYLIGGPPSIEPAFDSETGLSMTDKDVTVAVVCFAPTHIKFTSTNIDYDLAKKV
;
A
#
# COMPACT_ATOMS: atom_id res chain seq x y z
N MET A 1 34.01 37.76 -27.61
CA MET A 1 33.17 36.56 -27.35
C MET A 1 32.54 36.74 -25.97
N SER A 2 31.22 36.93 -25.88
CA SER A 2 30.56 37.56 -24.73
C SER A 2 30.10 36.58 -23.64
N GLN A 3 30.39 36.89 -22.38
CA GLN A 3 30.14 36.05 -21.20
C GLN A 3 28.65 35.76 -20.90
N LYS A 4 27.73 36.53 -21.50
CA LYS A 4 26.27 36.37 -21.34
C LYS A 4 25.74 35.12 -22.05
N ASP A 5 26.42 34.70 -23.11
CA ASP A 5 26.00 33.58 -23.96
C ASP A 5 26.21 32.23 -23.26
N THR A 6 27.23 32.12 -22.40
CA THR A 6 27.55 30.89 -21.67
C THR A 6 26.58 30.62 -20.53
N LEU A 7 26.07 31.67 -19.85
CA LEU A 7 25.09 31.54 -18.78
C LEU A 7 23.72 31.09 -19.32
N LYS A 8 23.28 31.68 -20.44
CA LYS A 8 22.04 31.31 -21.14
C LYS A 8 22.10 29.88 -21.70
N ARG A 9 23.28 29.46 -22.18
CA ARG A 9 23.55 28.07 -22.58
C ARG A 9 23.51 27.10 -21.41
N ARG A 10 24.05 27.47 -20.24
CA ARG A 10 24.02 26.61 -19.04
C ARG A 10 22.61 26.42 -18.49
N TRP A 11 21.78 27.46 -18.49
CA TRP A 11 20.36 27.36 -18.10
C TRP A 11 19.53 26.53 -19.08
N SER A 12 19.76 26.67 -20.39
CA SER A 12 19.11 25.82 -21.40
C SER A 12 19.58 24.36 -21.28
N SER A 13 20.88 24.13 -21.12
CA SER A 13 21.45 22.79 -20.96
C SER A 13 20.94 22.06 -19.71
N LEU A 14 20.75 22.76 -18.59
CA LEU A 14 20.14 22.18 -17.38
C LEU A 14 18.70 21.69 -17.63
N GLY A 15 17.91 22.48 -18.37
CA GLY A 15 16.55 22.09 -18.74
C GLY A 15 16.51 20.85 -19.64
N HIS A 16 17.47 20.71 -20.56
CA HIS A 16 17.58 19.52 -21.41
C HIS A 16 17.96 18.27 -20.62
N PHE A 17 18.87 18.37 -19.65
CA PHE A 17 19.22 17.24 -18.78
C PHE A 17 18.05 16.80 -17.90
N ALA A 18 17.26 17.74 -17.37
CA ALA A 18 16.05 17.42 -16.61
C ALA A 18 14.98 16.72 -17.49
N LEU A 19 14.79 17.20 -18.72
CA LEU A 19 13.85 16.60 -19.67
C LEU A 19 14.27 15.17 -20.07
N ILE A 20 15.57 14.96 -20.33
CA ILE A 20 16.11 13.63 -20.65
C ILE A 20 15.98 12.68 -19.46
N GLY A 21 16.22 13.15 -18.23
CA GLY A 21 16.01 12.36 -17.02
C GLY A 21 14.56 11.94 -16.82
N LEU A 22 13.61 12.84 -17.09
CA LEU A 22 12.17 12.57 -17.02
C LEU A 22 11.73 11.53 -18.07
N VAL A 23 12.19 11.68 -19.32
CA VAL A 23 11.86 10.76 -20.41
C VAL A 23 12.48 9.38 -20.20
N ALA A 24 13.74 9.31 -19.76
CA ALA A 24 14.41 8.06 -19.43
C ALA A 24 13.70 7.32 -18.27
N GLY A 25 13.28 8.04 -17.23
CA GLY A 25 12.52 7.47 -16.12
C GLY A 25 11.13 6.97 -16.51
N ALA A 26 10.47 7.62 -17.46
CA ALA A 26 9.18 7.18 -17.99
C ALA A 26 9.29 5.92 -18.88
N LEU A 27 10.40 5.77 -19.61
CA LEU A 27 10.64 4.63 -20.51
C LEU A 27 11.02 3.32 -19.78
N THR A 28 11.64 3.40 -18.59
CA THR A 28 12.06 2.20 -17.83
C THR A 28 10.93 1.47 -17.10
N GLY A 29 9.68 1.89 -17.29
CA GLY A 29 8.54 1.44 -16.50
C GLY A 29 8.60 2.02 -15.10
N CYS A 30 7.51 2.58 -14.60
CA CYS A 30 7.43 3.23 -13.28
C CYS A 30 7.65 2.29 -12.08
N ASN A 31 8.27 1.13 -12.26
CA ASN A 31 8.49 0.10 -11.25
C ASN A 31 9.25 0.64 -10.03
N TYR A 32 10.29 1.46 -10.23
CA TYR A 32 11.04 2.07 -9.12
C TYR A 32 10.23 3.11 -8.35
N LEU A 33 9.35 3.86 -9.03
CA LEU A 33 8.45 4.81 -8.39
C LEU A 33 7.33 4.10 -7.63
N LEU A 34 6.78 3.03 -8.18
CA LEU A 34 5.82 2.16 -7.48
C LEU A 34 6.45 1.50 -6.26
N PHE A 35 7.69 1.02 -6.37
CA PHE A 35 8.40 0.41 -5.24
C PHE A 35 8.73 1.43 -4.15
N ALA A 36 9.19 2.63 -4.53
CA ALA A 36 9.38 3.73 -3.58
C ALA A 36 8.05 4.13 -2.91
N GLY A 37 6.96 4.18 -3.67
CA GLY A 37 5.62 4.42 -3.14
C GLY A 37 5.15 3.34 -2.17
N TYR A 38 5.43 2.06 -2.48
CA TYR A 38 5.13 0.93 -1.61
C TYR A 38 5.93 0.95 -0.32
N LEU A 39 7.21 1.32 -0.37
CA LEU A 39 8.06 1.41 0.81
C LEU A 39 7.68 2.58 1.73
N ILE A 40 7.26 3.71 1.15
CA ILE A 40 6.89 4.91 1.92
C ILE A 40 5.44 4.85 2.41
N GLY A 41 4.51 4.44 1.54
CA GLY A 41 3.07 4.43 1.81
C GLY A 41 2.52 3.08 2.27
N GLY A 42 3.33 2.02 2.20
CA GLY A 42 2.88 0.66 2.45
C GLY A 42 2.13 0.05 1.26
N PRO A 43 1.69 -1.21 1.38
CA PRO A 43 0.77 -1.81 0.42
C PRO A 43 -0.51 -0.97 0.30
N PRO A 44 -1.18 -0.99 -0.87
CA PRO A 44 -2.50 -0.39 -0.99
C PRO A 44 -3.42 -1.03 0.07
N SER A 45 -3.89 -0.22 1.01
CA SER A 45 -4.78 -0.68 2.07
C SER A 45 -6.15 -0.94 1.47
N ILE A 46 -6.54 -2.22 1.38
CA ILE A 46 -7.92 -2.59 1.10
C ILE A 46 -8.69 -2.37 2.39
N GLU A 47 -9.77 -1.60 2.31
CA GLU A 47 -10.64 -1.36 3.46
C GLU A 47 -11.22 -2.70 3.96
N PRO A 48 -11.17 -2.98 5.27
CA PRO A 48 -11.76 -4.21 5.80
C PRO A 48 -13.25 -4.26 5.49
N ALA A 49 -13.76 -5.45 5.17
CA ALA A 49 -15.19 -5.64 4.92
C ALA A 49 -16.05 -5.13 6.09
N PHE A 50 -15.60 -5.38 7.33
CA PHE A 50 -16.24 -4.90 8.54
C PHE A 50 -16.38 -3.37 8.55
N ASP A 51 -15.28 -2.64 8.30
CA ASP A 51 -15.26 -1.18 8.26
C ASP A 51 -16.17 -0.65 7.15
N SER A 52 -16.14 -1.27 5.96
CA SER A 52 -16.98 -0.87 4.82
C SER A 52 -18.48 -1.09 5.03
N GLU A 53 -18.86 -2.17 5.73
CA GLU A 53 -20.27 -2.53 5.92
C GLU A 53 -20.89 -1.87 7.16
N THR A 54 -20.09 -1.65 8.20
CA THR A 54 -20.58 -1.17 9.50
C THR A 54 -20.25 0.30 9.77
N GLY A 55 -19.26 0.87 9.06
CA GLY A 55 -18.73 2.20 9.33
C GLY A 55 -17.96 2.32 10.65
N LEU A 56 -17.60 1.18 11.27
CA LEU A 56 -16.84 1.11 12.51
C LEU A 56 -15.47 0.47 12.24
N SER A 57 -14.40 0.92 12.90
CA SER A 57 -13.10 0.28 12.77
C SER A 57 -12.76 -0.63 13.95
N MET A 58 -12.24 -1.81 13.65
CA MET A 58 -11.66 -2.73 14.65
C MET A 58 -10.27 -2.27 15.12
N THR A 59 -9.70 -1.21 14.54
CA THR A 59 -8.34 -0.72 14.81
C THR A 59 -8.26 0.59 15.59
N ASP A 60 -9.41 1.14 15.98
CA ASP A 60 -9.49 2.41 16.71
C ASP A 60 -8.90 2.31 18.12
N LYS A 61 -8.35 3.43 18.59
CA LYS A 61 -7.80 3.53 19.94
C LYS A 61 -8.93 3.42 20.96
N ASP A 62 -8.64 2.75 22.08
CA ASP A 62 -9.57 2.55 23.20
C ASP A 62 -10.84 1.73 22.86
N VAL A 63 -10.82 0.97 21.75
CA VAL A 63 -11.88 0.03 21.39
C VAL A 63 -11.51 -1.40 21.81
N THR A 64 -12.42 -2.07 22.51
CA THR A 64 -12.30 -3.51 22.81
C THR A 64 -13.17 -4.30 21.85
N VAL A 65 -12.57 -5.22 21.10
CA VAL A 65 -13.25 -6.03 20.09
C VAL A 65 -13.40 -7.46 20.58
N ALA A 66 -14.63 -7.99 20.52
CA ALA A 66 -14.90 -9.40 20.80
C ALA A 66 -15.08 -10.16 19.48
N VAL A 67 -14.21 -11.13 19.22
CA VAL A 67 -14.29 -11.99 18.03
C VAL A 67 -14.92 -13.33 18.42
N VAL A 68 -16.04 -13.67 17.78
CA VAL A 68 -16.76 -14.93 18.04
C VAL A 68 -16.58 -15.86 16.85
N CYS A 69 -15.85 -16.94 17.05
CA CYS A 69 -15.62 -17.97 16.04
C CYS A 69 -16.56 -19.16 16.28
N PHE A 70 -17.27 -19.59 15.25
CA PHE A 70 -18.10 -20.78 15.29
C PHE A 70 -17.86 -21.62 14.02
N ALA A 71 -17.75 -22.94 14.19
CA ALA A 71 -17.79 -23.84 13.07
C ALA A 71 -19.23 -23.97 12.55
N PRO A 72 -19.45 -24.06 11.24
CA PRO A 72 -20.77 -24.35 10.71
C PRO A 72 -21.18 -25.79 11.00
N THR A 73 -22.49 -26.02 11.17
CA THR A 73 -23.07 -27.25 11.75
C THR A 73 -22.61 -28.54 11.07
N HIS A 74 -22.40 -28.52 9.76
CA HIS A 74 -21.98 -29.69 8.98
C HIS A 74 -20.54 -30.15 9.25
N ILE A 75 -19.69 -29.31 9.86
CA ILE A 75 -18.29 -29.64 10.18
C ILE A 75 -18.11 -29.96 11.67
N LYS A 76 -19.02 -29.48 12.52
CA LYS A 76 -19.05 -29.76 13.96
C LYS A 76 -19.10 -31.26 14.27
N PHE A 77 -19.72 -32.06 13.40
CA PHE A 77 -19.87 -33.50 13.61
C PHE A 77 -18.61 -34.31 13.23
N THR A 78 -17.70 -33.74 12.46
CA THR A 78 -16.51 -34.44 11.96
C THR A 78 -15.34 -34.35 12.94
N SER A 79 -15.39 -33.45 13.92
CA SER A 79 -14.26 -33.14 14.80
C SER A 79 -14.73 -32.75 16.19
N THR A 80 -14.12 -33.37 17.21
CA THR A 80 -14.65 -33.42 18.58
C THR A 80 -14.60 -32.07 19.31
N ASN A 81 -13.83 -31.08 18.82
CA ASN A 81 -13.69 -29.75 19.45
C ASN A 81 -13.33 -28.63 18.44
N ILE A 82 -13.96 -28.63 17.27
CA ILE A 82 -13.59 -27.69 16.20
C ILE A 82 -13.78 -26.20 16.57
N ASP A 83 -14.78 -25.88 17.40
CA ASP A 83 -15.01 -24.50 17.85
C ASP A 83 -13.83 -24.00 18.70
N TYR A 84 -13.26 -24.85 19.55
CA TYR A 84 -12.07 -24.53 20.35
C TYR A 84 -10.81 -24.42 19.50
N ASP A 85 -10.63 -25.33 18.55
CA ASP A 85 -9.49 -25.33 17.63
C ASP A 85 -9.50 -24.12 16.70
N LEU A 86 -10.69 -23.64 16.31
CA LEU A 86 -10.87 -22.39 15.58
C LEU A 86 -10.54 -21.19 16.45
N ALA A 87 -11.11 -21.11 17.66
CA ALA A 87 -10.86 -20.00 18.57
C ALA A 87 -9.39 -19.84 18.96
N LYS A 88 -8.61 -20.94 19.00
CA LYS A 88 -7.18 -20.89 19.27
C LYS A 88 -6.34 -20.23 18.14
N LYS A 89 -6.88 -20.14 16.93
CA LYS A 89 -6.16 -19.66 15.73
C LYS A 89 -6.46 -18.21 15.35
N VAL A 90 -7.28 -17.52 16.14
CA VAL A 90 -7.73 -16.14 15.93
C VAL A 90 -7.25 -15.28 17.09
#